data_AF-A0A699U7M8-F1
#
_entry.id   AF-A0A699U7M8-F1
#
_cell.length_a   1.000
_cell.length_b   1.000
_cell.length_c   1.000
_cell.angle_alpha   90.00
_cell.angle_beta   90.00
_cell.angle_gamma   90.00
#
_symmetry.space_group_name_H-M   'P 1'
#
loop_
_entity.id
_entity.type
_entity.pdbx_description
1 polymer ?
#
loop_
_entity_poly.entity_id
_entity_poly.type
_entity_poly.pdbx_seq_one_letter_code
_entity_poly.pdbx_strand_id
1 'polypeptide(L)' 'KFVLDAEGNPTTVTQQVFETYQNVKQEIRDQPNAEAEAVQIILTRIDNDIYSTVDACPNACEMWKAIERLKQ' A
#
# COMPACT_ATOMS: atom_id res chain seq x y z
N LYS A 1 18.16 -31.37 -13.33
CA LYS A 1 17.57 -32.26 -12.30
C LYS A 1 16.09 -32.38 -12.60
N PHE A 2 15.61 -33.56 -12.95
CA PHE A 2 14.19 -33.81 -13.24
C PHE A 2 13.45 -34.03 -11.92
N VAL A 3 12.23 -33.52 -11.83
CA VAL A 3 11.34 -33.61 -10.66
C VAL A 3 9.96 -34.02 -11.18
N LEU A 4 9.25 -34.87 -10.44
CA LEU A 4 7.90 -35.29 -10.82
C LEU A 4 6.90 -34.19 -10.50
N ASP A 5 6.00 -33.89 -11.44
CA ASP A 5 4.88 -32.98 -11.22
C ASP A 5 3.72 -33.63 -10.45
N ALA A 6 2.64 -32.87 -10.24
CA ALA A 6 1.45 -33.33 -9.50
C ALA A 6 0.72 -34.50 -10.19
N GLU A 7 0.97 -34.72 -11.48
CA GLU A 7 0.42 -35.81 -12.29
C GLU A 7 1.40 -36.99 -12.42
N GLY A 8 2.61 -36.85 -11.85
CA GLY A 8 3.66 -37.87 -11.86
C GLY A 8 4.51 -37.88 -13.12
N ASN A 9 4.46 -36.86 -13.97
CA ASN A 9 5.29 -36.79 -15.17
C ASN A 9 6.67 -36.18 -14.87
N PRO A 10 7.74 -36.62 -15.58
CA PRO A 10 9.08 -36.06 -15.41
C PRO A 10 9.13 -34.63 -15.97
N THR A 11 9.24 -33.65 -15.08
CA THR A 11 9.25 -32.23 -15.41
C THR A 11 10.55 -31.57 -14.93
N THR A 12 10.92 -30.44 -15.52
CA THR A 12 12.09 -29.68 -15.06
C THR A 12 11.69 -28.74 -13.90
N VAL A 13 12.62 -28.46 -12.98
CA VAL A 13 12.35 -27.53 -11.86
C VAL A 13 11.80 -26.18 -12.35
N THR A 14 12.33 -25.66 -13.46
CA THR A 14 11.88 -24.39 -14.06
C THR A 14 10.42 -24.44 -14.50
N GLN A 15 10.00 -25.56 -15.11
CA GLN A 15 8.65 -25.72 -15.62
C GLN A 15 7.63 -25.91 -14.48
N GLN A 16 7.98 -26.64 -13.42
CA GLN A 16 7.17 -26.70 -12.20
C GLN A 16 6.99 -25.34 -11.54
N VAL A 17 8.04 -24.52 -11.45
CA VAL A 17 7.96 -23.16 -10.90
C VAL A 17 7.04 -22.30 -11.75
N PHE A 18 7.14 -22.41 -13.07
CA PHE A 18 6.28 -21.66 -14.00
C PHE A 18 4.81 -22.09 -13.88
N GLU A 19 4.51 -23.38 -13.87
CA GLU A 19 3.15 -23.91 -13.69
C GLU A 19 2.56 -23.54 -12.34
N THR A 20 3.34 -23.68 -11.26
CA THR A 20 2.90 -23.27 -9.90
C THR A 20 2.57 -21.79 -9.86
N TYR A 21 3.41 -20.95 -10.49
CA TYR A 21 3.17 -19.51 -10.60
C TYR A 21 1.89 -19.21 -11.40
N GLN A 22 1.67 -19.88 -12.54
CA GLN A 22 0.46 -19.71 -13.35
C GLN A 22 -0.81 -20.23 -12.65
N ASN A 23 -0.70 -21.23 -11.78
CA ASN A 23 -1.81 -21.82 -11.04
C ASN A 23 -2.19 -21.05 -9.76
N VAL A 24 -1.39 -20.06 -9.32
CA VAL A 24 -1.81 -19.12 -8.28
C VAL A 24 -3.05 -18.40 -8.79
N LYS A 25 -4.20 -18.65 -8.12
CA LYS A 25 -5.48 -18.01 -8.43
C LYS A 25 -5.32 -16.49 -8.42
N GLN A 26 -5.95 -15.83 -9.39
CA GLN A 26 -5.93 -14.38 -9.53
C GLN A 26 -6.33 -13.66 -8.23
N GLU A 27 -7.28 -14.21 -7.47
CA GLU A 27 -7.69 -13.74 -6.14
C GLU A 27 -6.52 -13.61 -5.12
N ILE A 28 -5.56 -14.55 -5.13
CA ILE A 28 -4.37 -14.50 -4.25
C ILE A 28 -3.41 -13.40 -4.69
N ARG A 29 -3.38 -13.08 -5.99
CA ARG A 29 -2.57 -11.98 -6.55
C ARG A 29 -3.22 -10.62 -6.31
N ASP A 30 -4.55 -10.58 -6.38
CA ASP A 30 -5.32 -9.35 -6.26
C ASP A 30 -5.49 -8.92 -4.79
N GLN A 31 -5.52 -9.88 -3.85
CA GLN A 31 -5.60 -9.58 -2.41
C GLN A 31 -4.54 -8.59 -1.91
N PRO A 32 -3.22 -8.80 -2.11
CA PRO A 32 -2.21 -7.83 -1.66
C PRO A 32 -2.35 -6.48 -2.36
N ASN A 33 -2.88 -6.43 -3.59
CA ASN A 33 -3.18 -5.17 -4.27
C ASN A 33 -4.35 -4.44 -3.60
N ALA A 34 -5.43 -5.16 -3.26
CA ALA A 34 -6.57 -4.60 -2.53
C ALA A 34 -6.19 -4.11 -1.12
N GLU A 35 -5.32 -4.85 -0.42
CA GLU A 35 -4.78 -4.43 0.88
C GLU A 35 -3.93 -3.15 0.75
N ALA A 36 -3.08 -3.06 -0.28
CA ALA A 36 -2.27 -1.87 -0.54
C ALA A 36 -3.14 -0.64 -0.86
N GLU A 37 -4.20 -0.80 -1.66
CA GLU A 37 -5.17 0.26 -1.93
C GLU A 37 -5.91 0.71 -0.67
N ALA A 38 -6.36 -0.24 0.17
CA ALA A 38 -7.03 0.08 1.43
C ALA A 38 -6.12 0.85 2.39
N VAL A 39 -4.85 0.42 2.52
CA VAL A 39 -3.85 1.13 3.33
C VAL A 39 -3.61 2.55 2.81
N GLN A 40 -3.47 2.73 1.49
CA GLN A 40 -3.32 4.06 0.90
C GLN A 40 -4.51 4.97 1.20
N ILE A 41 -5.75 4.48 1.04
CA ILE A 41 -6.96 5.24 1.34
C ILE A 41 -6.99 5.69 2.80
N ILE A 42 -6.66 4.79 3.74
CA ILE A 42 -6.62 5.11 5.16
C ILE A 42 -5.55 6.17 5.45
N LEU A 43 -4.36 6.03 4.89
CA LEU A 43 -3.27 6.98 5.08
C LEU A 43 -3.62 8.36 4.53
N THR A 44 -4.16 8.44 3.31
CA THR A 44 -4.61 9.71 2.72
C THR A 44 -5.71 10.36 3.56
N ARG A 45 -6.63 9.57 4.11
CA ARG A 45 -7.68 10.10 4.99
C ARG A 45 -7.10 10.66 6.29
N ILE A 46 -6.15 9.96 6.91
CA ILE A 46 -5.47 10.42 8.13
C ILE A 46 -4.69 11.71 7.86
N ASP A 47 -3.95 11.76 6.75
CA ASP A 47 -3.17 12.94 6.36
C ASP A 47 -4.06 14.18 6.19
N ASN A 48 -5.18 14.02 5.49
CA ASN A 48 -6.18 15.08 5.31
C ASN A 48 -6.83 15.54 6.63
N ASP A 49 -7.13 14.60 7.55
CA ASP A 49 -7.74 14.91 8.84
C ASP A 49 -6.77 15.69 9.76
N ILE A 50 -5.49 15.30 9.76
CA ILE A 50 -4.43 16.03 10.46
C ILE A 50 -4.28 17.43 9.88
N TYR A 51 -4.17 17.55 8.55
CA TYR A 51 -4.04 18.83 7.88
C TYR A 51 -5.24 19.75 8.19
N SER A 52 -6.46 19.21 8.11
CA SER A 52 -7.69 19.95 8.41
C SER A 52 -7.76 20.39 9.87
N THR A 53 -7.32 19.56 10.82
CA THR A 53 -7.30 19.91 12.25
C THR A 53 -6.30 21.03 12.54
N VAL A 54 -5.12 20.97 11.91
CA VAL A 54 -4.09 21.99 12.05
C VAL A 54 -4.54 23.32 11.45
N ASP A 55 -5.12 23.29 10.24
CA ASP A 55 -5.62 24.49 9.55
C ASP A 55 -6.82 25.13 10.27
N ALA A 56 -7.73 24.31 10.79
CA ALA A 56 -8.88 24.77 11.55
C ALA A 56 -8.51 25.34 12.93
N CYS A 57 -7.26 25.21 13.38
CA CYS A 57 -6.82 25.70 14.69
C CYS A 57 -6.64 27.23 14.67
N PRO A 58 -7.58 28.00 15.25
CA PRO A 58 -7.55 29.46 15.18
C PRO A 58 -6.36 30.01 15.96
N ASN A 59 -5.98 29.35 17.04
CA ASN A 59 -4.87 29.78 17.89
C ASN A 59 -3.52 29.69 17.16
N ALA A 60 -3.29 28.63 16.35
CA ALA A 60 -2.05 28.51 15.57
C ALA A 60 -1.98 29.57 14.46
N CYS A 61 -3.10 29.79 13.75
CA CYS A 61 -3.21 30.83 12.73
C CYS A 61 -2.98 32.24 13.31
N GLU A 62 -3.60 32.56 14.45
CA GLU A 62 -3.44 33.85 15.11
C GLU A 62 -2.04 34.03 15.74
N MET A 63 -1.44 32.98 16.28
CA MET A 63 -0.04 33.01 16.74
C MET A 63 0.94 33.27 15.59
N TRP A 64 0.76 32.61 14.44
CA TRP A 64 1.60 32.84 13.26
C TRP A 64 1.49 34.29 12.75
N LYS A 65 0.26 34.80 12.62
CA LYS A 65 0.03 36.21 12.25
C LYS A 65 0.67 37.18 13.24
N ALA A 66 0.65 36.88 14.54
CA ALA A 66 1.31 37.70 15.56
C ALA A 66 2.84 37.69 15.42
N ILE A 67 3.45 36.54 15.11
CA ILE A 67 4.88 36.40 14.84
C ILE A 67 5.31 37.15 13.57
N GLU A 68 4.50 37.10 12.50
CA GLU A 68 4.74 37.89 11.28
C GLU A 68 4.68 39.39 11.55
N ARG A 69 3.73 39.85 12.36
CA ARG A 69 3.61 41.26 12.77
C ARG A 69 4.77 41.74 13.63
N LEU A 70 5.36 40.86 14.46
CA LEU A 70 6.54 41.17 15.29
C LEU A 70 7.85 41.29 14.49
N LYS A 71 7.87 40.79 13.25
CA LYS A 71 9.03 40.88 12.36
C LYS A 71 9.05 42.15 11.50
N GLN A 72 7.94 42.90 11.45
CA GLN A 72 7.86 44.21 10.79
C GLN A 72 8.36 45.32 11.73
#